data_AF-A0A6P1L0N7-F1
#
_entry.id   AF-A0A6P1L0N7-F1
#
_cell.length_a   1.000
_cell.length_b   1.000
_cell.length_c   1.000
_cell.angle_alpha   90.00
_cell.angle_beta   90.00
_cell.angle_gamma   90.00
#
_symmetry.space_group_name_H-M   'P 1'
#
loop_
_entity.id
_entity.type
_entity.pdbx_description
1 polymer ?
#
loop_
_entity_poly.entity_id
_entity_poly.type
_entity_poly.pdbx_seq_one_letter_code
_entity_poly.pdbx_strand_id
1 'polypeptide(L)'
;MPVENLKLYQSWELEQPILPERSRLFSLPPVGVGTAIVESLSSYLIRLADAHGITVGGLIRYYIAPLFFLNEQPPGLSKKDAIELVVVRLRKELAILQQPTAQFWLSQTQHVSKVVNVLEILTGRKDISYLTLLPWKTWRLSFNHIFHTQQRWCAGCYQDWRDANTPVYQPLLWALEPVTVCPYHQRYLQIYCLCYGHTQPFFQPQKLNGYCHECDAWLGRNLDLPSHSRSKGRKFDRDLWIAQALGNLLAATPSLHTNPLIRETKVTPKRTLPTLYKFLRWCYKLSLSPVEGLNLLEIQ
;
A
#
# COMPACT_ATOMS: atom_id res chain seq x y z
N MET A 1 -46.74 -25.72 55.65
CA MET A 1 -45.61 -26.09 54.76
C MET A 1 -44.75 -24.84 54.60
N PRO A 2 -43.44 -24.90 54.87
CA PRO A 2 -42.59 -23.72 54.77
C PRO A 2 -42.37 -23.39 53.30
N VAL A 3 -42.63 -22.13 52.94
CA VAL A 3 -42.41 -21.60 51.59
C VAL A 3 -40.92 -21.66 51.30
N GLU A 4 -40.53 -22.42 50.27
CA GLU A 4 -39.15 -22.52 49.82
C GLU A 4 -38.58 -21.13 49.54
N ASN A 5 -37.37 -20.91 50.05
CA ASN A 5 -36.62 -19.69 49.90
C ASN A 5 -36.18 -19.55 48.43
N LEU A 6 -37.06 -18.97 47.60
CA LEU A 6 -36.79 -18.73 46.18
C LEU A 6 -35.59 -17.79 46.07
N LYS A 7 -34.47 -18.30 45.55
CA LYS A 7 -33.32 -17.46 45.15
C LYS A 7 -33.79 -16.49 44.07
N LEU A 8 -33.90 -15.21 44.43
CA LEU A 8 -34.00 -14.14 43.43
C LEU A 8 -32.71 -14.14 42.61
N TYR A 9 -32.83 -14.46 41.32
CA TYR A 9 -31.77 -14.20 40.35
C TYR A 9 -31.61 -12.68 40.17
N GLN A 10 -30.40 -12.22 39.86
CA GLN A 10 -30.17 -10.82 39.48
C GLN A 10 -31.08 -10.46 38.30
N SER A 11 -31.76 -9.32 38.40
CA SER A 11 -32.56 -8.77 37.33
C SER A 11 -31.67 -8.51 36.11
N TRP A 12 -32.05 -9.05 34.96
CA TRP A 12 -31.37 -8.78 33.70
C TRP A 12 -31.49 -7.30 33.36
N GLU A 13 -30.37 -6.67 33.05
CA GLU A 13 -30.33 -5.31 32.55
C GLU A 13 -30.81 -5.34 31.09
N LEU A 14 -32.06 -4.95 30.87
CA LEU A 14 -32.73 -4.99 29.55
C LEU A 14 -32.44 -3.76 28.69
N GLU A 15 -31.64 -2.81 29.20
CA GLU A 15 -31.23 -1.65 28.43
C GLU A 15 -30.34 -2.09 27.27
N GLN A 16 -30.80 -1.83 26.04
CA GLN A 16 -29.98 -2.12 24.87
C GLN A 16 -28.77 -1.18 24.86
N PRO A 17 -27.53 -1.71 24.81
CA PRO A 17 -26.37 -0.86 24.77
C PRO A 17 -26.38 -0.04 23.48
N ILE A 18 -26.04 1.24 23.58
CA ILE A 18 -25.88 2.11 22.41
C ILE A 18 -24.67 1.60 21.63
N LEU A 19 -24.94 0.91 20.53
CA LEU A 19 -23.90 0.39 19.65
C LEU A 19 -23.32 1.54 18.79
N PRO A 20 -21.99 1.64 18.65
CA PRO A 20 -21.39 2.65 17.79
C PRO A 20 -21.75 2.41 16.33
N GLU A 21 -21.77 3.47 15.53
CA GLU A 21 -21.98 3.39 14.08
C GLU A 21 -20.95 2.43 13.45
N ARG A 22 -21.44 1.51 12.61
CA ARG A 22 -20.59 0.51 11.96
C ARG A 22 -19.92 1.13 10.73
N SER A 23 -18.63 0.84 10.54
CA SER A 23 -17.95 1.15 9.27
C SER A 23 -18.63 0.41 8.11
N ARG A 24 -18.63 1.02 6.93
CA ARG A 24 -19.25 0.45 5.72
C ARG A 24 -18.48 -0.77 5.20
N LEU A 25 -17.16 -0.72 5.31
CA LEU A 25 -16.24 -1.81 5.00
C LEU A 25 -15.58 -2.32 6.28
N PHE A 26 -15.07 -3.54 6.24
CA PHE A 26 -14.32 -4.14 7.33
C PHE A 26 -13.10 -3.28 7.64
N SER A 27 -12.85 -3.08 8.93
CA SER A 27 -11.67 -2.38 9.44
C SER A 27 -10.44 -3.31 9.38
N LEU A 28 -10.14 -3.84 8.19
CA LEU A 28 -9.05 -4.77 7.96
C LEU A 28 -7.72 -4.08 8.31
N PRO A 29 -6.89 -4.64 9.20
CA PRO A 29 -5.60 -4.02 9.50
C PRO A 29 -4.65 -4.19 8.31
N PRO A 30 -3.99 -3.10 7.87
CA PRO A 30 -2.90 -3.22 6.91
C PRO A 30 -1.74 -4.04 7.47
N VAL A 31 -1.02 -4.74 6.60
CA VAL A 31 0.09 -5.59 7.03
C VAL A 31 1.40 -4.81 7.04
N GLY A 32 2.18 -4.97 8.10
CA GLY A 32 3.57 -4.52 8.16
C GLY A 32 3.77 -3.00 8.21
N VAL A 33 2.78 -2.21 8.63
CA VAL A 33 2.97 -0.77 8.89
C VAL A 33 4.09 -0.57 9.91
N GLY A 34 5.04 0.32 9.60
CA GLY A 34 6.24 0.52 10.42
C GLY A 34 7.35 -0.50 10.17
N THR A 35 7.22 -1.35 9.15
CA THR A 35 8.25 -2.33 8.74
C THR A 35 8.72 -2.08 7.31
N ALA A 36 9.86 -2.69 6.93
CA ALA A 36 10.39 -2.59 5.57
C ALA A 36 9.51 -3.26 4.51
N ILE A 37 8.61 -4.15 4.92
CA ILE A 37 7.65 -4.86 4.06
C ILE A 37 6.22 -4.42 4.35
N VAL A 38 6.01 -3.13 4.58
CA VAL A 38 4.65 -2.57 4.62
C VAL A 38 3.89 -2.92 3.34
N GLU A 39 2.64 -3.30 3.50
CA GLU A 39 1.72 -3.62 2.40
C GLU A 39 1.48 -2.42 1.47
N SER A 40 1.28 -2.69 0.18
CA SER A 40 0.87 -1.68 -0.80
C SER A 40 -0.65 -1.48 -0.82
N LEU A 41 -1.10 -0.28 -1.21
CA LEU A 41 -2.53 0.00 -1.31
C LEU A 41 -3.26 -0.95 -2.28
N SER A 42 -2.62 -1.33 -3.39
CA SER A 42 -3.19 -2.28 -4.36
C SER A 42 -3.41 -3.66 -3.74
N SER A 43 -2.44 -4.16 -2.97
CA SER A 43 -2.58 -5.41 -2.21
C SER A 43 -3.67 -5.33 -1.15
N TYR A 44 -3.74 -4.22 -0.43
CA TYR A 44 -4.76 -4.00 0.58
C TYR A 44 -6.17 -4.03 -0.03
N LEU A 45 -6.38 -3.42 -1.20
CA LEU A 45 -7.65 -3.50 -1.93
C LEU A 45 -8.03 -4.94 -2.32
N ILE A 46 -7.06 -5.75 -2.75
CA ILE A 46 -7.27 -7.18 -3.05
C ILE A 46 -7.72 -7.92 -1.80
N ARG A 47 -7.00 -7.77 -0.69
CA ARG A 47 -7.33 -8.44 0.58
C ARG A 47 -8.65 -7.94 1.18
N LEU A 48 -8.95 -6.66 1.06
CA LEU A 48 -10.21 -6.09 1.54
C LEU A 48 -11.38 -6.65 0.74
N ALA A 49 -11.28 -6.71 -0.60
CA ALA A 49 -12.31 -7.29 -1.44
C ALA A 49 -12.53 -8.78 -1.13
N ASP A 50 -11.45 -9.54 -0.96
CA ASP A 50 -11.47 -10.95 -0.57
C ASP A 50 -12.15 -11.16 0.79
N ALA A 51 -11.80 -10.36 1.80
CA ALA A 51 -12.44 -10.41 3.11
C ALA A 51 -13.97 -10.16 3.02
N HIS A 52 -14.41 -9.31 2.09
CA HIS A 52 -15.82 -9.01 1.83
C HIS A 52 -16.52 -10.01 0.89
N GLY A 53 -15.80 -11.00 0.32
CA GLY A 53 -16.37 -11.92 -0.66
C GLY A 53 -16.81 -11.24 -1.97
N ILE A 54 -16.19 -10.11 -2.33
CA ILE A 54 -16.50 -9.36 -3.55
C ILE A 54 -15.25 -9.23 -4.43
N THR A 55 -15.43 -8.89 -5.70
CA THR A 55 -14.29 -8.56 -6.58
C THR A 55 -13.76 -7.16 -6.26
N VAL A 56 -12.47 -6.92 -6.53
CA VAL A 56 -11.88 -5.58 -6.38
C VAL A 56 -12.55 -4.58 -7.31
N GLY A 57 -12.93 -5.01 -8.51
CA GLY A 57 -13.73 -4.18 -9.43
C GLY A 57 -15.09 -3.77 -8.85
N GLY A 58 -15.76 -4.70 -8.14
CA GLY A 58 -16.99 -4.41 -7.40
C GLY A 58 -16.76 -3.45 -6.24
N LEU A 59 -15.70 -3.67 -5.45
CA LEU A 59 -15.27 -2.77 -4.37
C LEU A 59 -15.05 -1.34 -4.89
N ILE A 60 -14.29 -1.19 -5.97
CA ILE A 60 -14.01 0.11 -6.60
C ILE A 60 -15.30 0.74 -7.13
N ARG A 61 -16.08 0.00 -7.93
CA ARG A 61 -17.26 0.53 -8.62
C ARG A 61 -18.36 0.99 -7.67
N TYR A 62 -18.64 0.20 -6.63
CA TYR A 62 -19.83 0.40 -5.80
C TYR A 62 -19.54 1.14 -4.49
N TYR A 63 -18.30 1.12 -4.00
CA TYR A 63 -17.96 1.76 -2.72
C TYR A 63 -17.01 2.95 -2.90
N ILE A 64 -15.90 2.76 -3.62
CA ILE A 64 -14.86 3.79 -3.73
C ILE A 64 -15.26 4.90 -4.71
N ALA A 65 -15.64 4.53 -5.93
CA ALA A 65 -15.89 5.47 -7.02
C ALA A 65 -17.01 6.49 -6.73
N PRO A 66 -18.14 6.12 -6.09
CA PRO A 66 -19.18 7.10 -5.76
C PRO A 66 -18.67 8.21 -4.84
N LEU A 67 -17.93 7.85 -3.78
CA LEU A 67 -17.36 8.82 -2.84
C LEU A 67 -16.20 9.60 -3.46
N PHE A 68 -15.40 8.94 -4.31
CA PHE A 68 -14.32 9.58 -5.07
C PHE A 68 -14.86 10.75 -5.91
N PHE A 69 -15.94 10.54 -6.68
CA PHE A 69 -16.52 11.58 -7.54
C PHE A 69 -17.38 12.61 -6.79
N LEU A 70 -18.00 12.24 -5.67
CA LEU A 70 -18.71 13.18 -4.80
C LEU A 70 -17.76 14.24 -4.23
N ASN A 71 -16.56 13.82 -3.83
CA ASN A 71 -15.55 14.73 -3.27
C ASN A 71 -14.94 15.71 -4.30
N GLU A 72 -15.30 15.59 -5.58
CA GLU A 72 -14.87 16.51 -6.64
C GLU A 72 -15.92 17.56 -7.02
N GLN A 73 -17.09 17.54 -6.38
CA GLN A 73 -18.17 18.45 -6.74
C GLN A 73 -17.96 19.85 -6.15
N PRO A 74 -18.36 20.91 -6.89
CA PRO A 74 -18.43 22.26 -6.36
C PRO A 74 -19.25 22.32 -5.05
N PRO A 75 -18.81 23.11 -4.05
CA PRO A 75 -19.63 23.36 -2.88
C PRO A 75 -20.94 24.07 -3.29
N GLY A 76 -22.08 23.63 -2.73
CA GLY A 76 -23.40 24.28 -2.93
C GLY A 76 -24.33 23.60 -3.93
N LEU A 77 -23.97 22.44 -4.50
CA LEU A 77 -24.88 21.64 -5.34
C LEU A 77 -26.01 21.01 -4.52
N SER A 78 -27.21 20.94 -5.12
CA SER A 78 -28.31 20.18 -4.52
C SER A 78 -27.97 18.69 -4.48
N LYS A 79 -28.55 17.96 -3.52
CA LYS A 79 -28.32 16.50 -3.39
C LYS A 79 -28.68 15.74 -4.67
N LYS A 80 -29.73 16.18 -5.37
CA LYS A 80 -30.19 15.54 -6.62
C LYS A 80 -29.17 15.74 -7.74
N ASP A 81 -28.69 16.96 -7.93
CA ASP A 81 -27.73 17.29 -8.98
C ASP A 81 -26.38 16.62 -8.74
N ALA A 82 -25.95 16.56 -7.48
CA ALA A 82 -24.74 15.83 -7.08
C ALA A 82 -24.83 14.34 -7.42
N ILE A 83 -25.97 13.70 -7.13
CA ILE A 83 -26.20 12.29 -7.47
C ILE A 83 -26.18 12.09 -8.99
N GLU A 84 -26.87 12.94 -9.74
CA GLU A 84 -26.92 12.84 -11.20
C GLU A 84 -25.53 12.96 -11.83
N LEU A 85 -24.74 13.94 -11.40
CA LEU A 85 -23.36 14.12 -11.85
C LEU A 85 -22.48 12.90 -11.53
N VAL A 86 -22.60 12.35 -10.32
CA VAL A 86 -21.85 11.15 -9.92
C VAL A 86 -22.23 9.96 -10.79
N VAL A 87 -23.51 9.74 -11.06
CA VAL A 87 -23.97 8.66 -11.95
C VAL A 87 -23.39 8.83 -13.35
N VAL A 88 -23.36 10.04 -13.89
CA VAL A 88 -22.76 10.33 -15.20
C VAL A 88 -21.26 10.02 -15.19
N ARG A 89 -20.52 10.46 -14.16
CA ARG A 89 -19.08 10.18 -14.03
C ARG A 89 -18.78 8.71 -13.82
N LEU A 90 -19.55 8.00 -13.00
CA LEU A 90 -19.43 6.55 -12.85
C LEU A 90 -19.57 5.79 -14.18
N ARG A 91 -20.38 6.30 -15.10
CA ARG A 91 -20.52 5.70 -16.44
C ARG A 91 -19.36 6.05 -17.36
N LYS A 92 -18.85 7.28 -17.32
CA LYS A 92 -17.87 7.80 -18.28
C LYS A 92 -16.41 7.68 -17.83
N GLU A 93 -16.15 7.73 -16.53
CA GLU A 93 -14.82 7.98 -15.95
C GLU A 93 -14.36 6.86 -15.01
N LEU A 94 -15.14 5.80 -14.82
CA LEU A 94 -14.74 4.67 -13.96
C LEU A 94 -13.41 4.03 -14.39
N ALA A 95 -13.08 4.07 -15.68
CA ALA A 95 -11.82 3.56 -16.23
C ALA A 95 -10.58 4.26 -15.63
N ILE A 96 -10.72 5.47 -15.09
CA ILE A 96 -9.66 6.14 -14.34
C ILE A 96 -9.29 5.31 -13.10
N LEU A 97 -10.27 4.80 -12.35
CA LEU A 97 -10.03 3.96 -11.17
C LEU A 97 -9.69 2.50 -11.51
N GLN A 98 -9.38 2.21 -12.76
CA GLN A 98 -8.97 0.88 -13.24
C GLN A 98 -7.56 0.87 -13.81
N GLN A 99 -6.81 1.97 -13.66
CA GLN A 99 -5.44 2.05 -14.15
C GLN A 99 -4.55 1.01 -13.46
N PRO A 100 -3.82 0.16 -14.20
CA PRO A 100 -3.07 -0.94 -13.62
C PRO A 100 -1.68 -0.53 -13.10
N THR A 101 -1.38 0.77 -13.00
CA THR A 101 -0.01 1.26 -12.76
C THR A 101 0.25 1.61 -11.30
N ALA A 102 1.45 1.33 -10.82
CA ALA A 102 1.89 1.69 -9.47
C ALA A 102 1.81 3.21 -9.21
N GLN A 103 2.18 4.02 -10.21
CA GLN A 103 2.07 5.48 -10.12
C GLN A 103 0.66 5.94 -9.79
N PHE A 104 -0.37 5.28 -10.33
CA PHE A 104 -1.75 5.66 -10.09
C PHE A 104 -2.22 5.38 -8.66
N TRP A 105 -1.74 4.29 -8.05
CA TRP A 105 -2.22 3.84 -6.73
C TRP A 105 -1.30 4.21 -5.56
N LEU A 106 -0.01 4.41 -5.79
CA LEU A 106 1.00 4.51 -4.72
C LEU A 106 1.70 5.86 -4.65
N SER A 107 1.52 6.73 -5.63
CA SER A 107 2.26 8.01 -5.71
C SER A 107 1.76 9.08 -4.74
N GLN A 108 2.46 10.23 -4.73
CA GLN A 108 2.15 11.42 -3.94
C GLN A 108 1.09 12.33 -4.57
N THR A 109 0.28 11.82 -5.49
CA THR A 109 -0.69 12.62 -6.24
C THR A 109 -1.96 12.91 -5.44
N GLN A 110 -2.67 13.97 -5.81
CA GLN A 110 -3.97 14.29 -5.20
C GLN A 110 -5.00 13.18 -5.42
N HIS A 111 -4.91 12.45 -6.54
CA HIS A 111 -5.76 11.30 -6.82
C HIS A 111 -5.62 10.21 -5.74
N VAL A 112 -4.39 9.78 -5.45
CA VAL A 112 -4.11 8.77 -4.42
C VAL A 112 -4.61 9.25 -3.05
N SER A 113 -4.39 10.53 -2.71
CA SER A 113 -4.91 11.11 -1.46
C SER A 113 -6.43 11.02 -1.33
N LYS A 114 -7.18 11.18 -2.43
CA LYS A 114 -8.64 11.04 -2.43
C LYS A 114 -9.06 9.60 -2.21
N VAL A 115 -8.43 8.65 -2.91
CA VAL A 115 -8.71 7.21 -2.75
C VAL A 115 -8.44 6.77 -1.31
N VAL A 116 -7.31 7.19 -0.73
CA VAL A 116 -6.95 6.90 0.67
C VAL A 116 -8.00 7.47 1.62
N ASN A 117 -8.38 8.74 1.46
CA ASN A 117 -9.40 9.37 2.31
C ASN A 117 -10.74 8.61 2.25
N VAL A 118 -11.19 8.25 1.04
CA VAL A 118 -12.41 7.45 0.85
C VAL A 118 -12.30 6.11 1.59
N LEU A 119 -11.18 5.42 1.50
CA LEU A 119 -10.97 4.15 2.19
C LEU A 119 -10.92 4.32 3.71
N GLU A 120 -10.28 5.36 4.22
CA GLU A 120 -10.23 5.69 5.65
C GLU A 120 -11.64 5.95 6.21
N ILE A 121 -12.48 6.68 5.47
CA ILE A 121 -13.90 6.87 5.82
C ILE A 121 -14.64 5.52 5.83
N LEU A 122 -14.51 4.73 4.76
CA LEU A 122 -15.27 3.50 4.60
C LEU A 122 -14.88 2.41 5.61
N THR A 123 -13.61 2.34 5.98
CA THR A 123 -13.05 1.29 6.88
C THR A 123 -12.87 1.75 8.32
N GLY A 124 -12.97 3.06 8.59
CA GLY A 124 -12.66 3.68 9.89
C GLY A 124 -11.17 3.68 10.25
N ARG A 125 -10.29 3.33 9.31
CA ARG A 125 -8.83 3.29 9.50
C ARG A 125 -8.21 4.68 9.32
N LYS A 126 -7.00 4.88 9.86
CA LYS A 126 -6.21 6.14 9.75
C LYS A 126 -4.79 5.91 9.25
N ASP A 127 -4.46 4.67 8.94
CA ASP A 127 -3.13 4.19 8.59
C ASP A 127 -3.03 3.73 7.13
N ILE A 128 -4.10 3.92 6.34
CA ILE A 128 -4.14 3.55 4.92
C ILE A 128 -3.16 4.40 4.11
N SER A 129 -2.92 5.65 4.52
CA SER A 129 -1.92 6.51 3.89
C SER A 129 -0.51 5.91 3.86
N TYR A 130 -0.15 5.09 4.86
CA TYR A 130 1.16 4.43 4.93
C TYR A 130 1.35 3.28 3.93
N LEU A 131 0.30 2.89 3.21
CA LEU A 131 0.36 1.89 2.13
C LEU A 131 0.71 2.51 0.76
N THR A 132 1.06 3.80 0.78
CA THR A 132 1.41 4.62 -0.38
C THR A 132 2.63 5.48 -0.04
N LEU A 133 3.09 6.27 -1.00
CA LEU A 133 4.15 7.27 -0.81
C LEU A 133 3.60 8.66 -0.46
N LEU A 134 2.28 8.83 -0.24
CA LEU A 134 1.71 10.11 0.19
C LEU A 134 2.46 10.76 1.37
N PRO A 135 2.87 10.03 2.42
CA PRO A 135 3.61 10.62 3.54
C PRO A 135 4.97 11.23 3.16
N TRP A 136 5.51 10.88 1.98
CA TRP A 136 6.80 11.37 1.50
C TRP A 136 6.66 12.65 0.65
N LYS A 137 5.44 13.17 0.48
CA LYS A 137 5.16 14.36 -0.36
C LYS A 137 5.91 15.62 0.09
N THR A 138 6.19 15.75 1.39
CA THR A 138 6.93 16.88 1.95
C THR A 138 8.44 16.75 1.78
N TRP A 139 8.95 15.58 1.39
CA TRP A 139 10.38 15.38 1.23
C TRP A 139 10.87 16.15 0.00
N ARG A 140 11.97 16.90 0.15
CA ARG A 140 12.60 17.69 -0.93
C ARG A 140 13.42 16.79 -1.87
N LEU A 141 12.79 15.72 -2.36
CA LEU A 141 13.31 14.79 -3.35
C LEU A 141 12.39 14.76 -4.57
N SER A 142 12.97 14.49 -5.73
CA SER A 142 12.19 14.19 -6.93
C SER A 142 11.88 12.69 -7.00
N PHE A 143 10.59 12.37 -7.15
CA PHE A 143 10.07 11.01 -7.27
C PHE A 143 9.65 10.68 -8.71
N ASN A 144 10.36 11.20 -9.70
CA ASN A 144 10.11 10.87 -11.10
C ASN A 144 10.65 9.46 -11.42
N HIS A 145 9.86 8.67 -12.16
CA HIS A 145 10.22 7.31 -12.62
C HIS A 145 10.64 6.35 -11.49
N ILE A 146 10.06 6.50 -10.30
CA ILE A 146 10.40 5.66 -9.14
C ILE A 146 9.69 4.31 -9.11
N PHE A 147 8.72 4.08 -9.99
CA PHE A 147 7.94 2.86 -10.02
C PHE A 147 8.32 2.00 -11.22
N HIS A 148 8.38 0.70 -10.99
CA HIS A 148 8.53 -0.26 -12.07
C HIS A 148 7.20 -0.42 -12.84
N THR A 149 7.28 -0.78 -14.13
CA THR A 149 6.10 -0.99 -14.98
C THR A 149 5.43 -2.34 -14.75
N GLN A 150 6.19 -3.33 -14.28
CA GLN A 150 5.73 -4.69 -13.98
C GLN A 150 5.82 -4.96 -12.47
N GLN A 151 4.92 -5.79 -11.95
CA GLN A 151 5.02 -6.27 -10.56
C GLN A 151 6.24 -7.16 -10.40
N ARG A 152 7.05 -6.87 -9.39
CA ARG A 152 8.14 -7.74 -8.93
C ARG A 152 7.72 -8.49 -7.66
N TRP A 153 8.27 -9.67 -7.43
CA TRP A 153 8.00 -10.40 -6.19
C TRP A 153 9.16 -11.27 -5.75
N CYS A 154 9.15 -11.67 -4.48
CA CYS A 154 10.03 -12.71 -3.98
C CYS A 154 9.23 -14.01 -3.80
N ALA A 155 9.59 -15.06 -4.56
CA ALA A 155 8.99 -16.37 -4.39
C ALA A 155 9.17 -16.92 -2.97
N GLY A 156 10.35 -16.70 -2.36
CA GLY A 156 10.62 -17.05 -0.97
C GLY A 156 9.64 -16.40 0.01
N CYS A 157 9.43 -15.08 -0.07
CA CYS A 157 8.47 -14.41 0.82
C CYS A 157 7.05 -14.96 0.64
N TYR A 158 6.61 -15.15 -0.60
CA TYR A 158 5.30 -15.75 -0.85
C TYR A 158 5.19 -17.15 -0.23
N GLN A 159 6.19 -18.00 -0.43
CA GLN A 159 6.22 -19.35 0.10
C GLN A 159 6.22 -19.36 1.64
N ASP A 160 7.08 -18.56 2.26
CA ASP A 160 7.15 -18.43 3.72
C ASP A 160 5.81 -17.98 4.31
N TRP A 161 5.16 -16.98 3.70
CA TRP A 161 3.86 -16.51 4.18
C TRP A 161 2.76 -17.56 4.05
N ARG A 162 2.78 -18.34 2.97
CA ARG A 162 1.85 -19.46 2.77
C ARG A 162 2.08 -20.55 3.82
N ASP A 163 3.32 -20.96 4.02
CA ASP A 163 3.68 -22.04 4.94
C ASP A 163 3.42 -21.65 6.40
N ALA A 164 3.61 -20.37 6.73
CA ALA A 164 3.28 -19.79 8.04
C ALA A 164 1.78 -19.48 8.21
N ASN A 165 0.95 -19.71 7.18
CA ASN A 165 -0.47 -19.37 7.16
C ASN A 165 -0.76 -17.89 7.54
N THR A 166 0.13 -17.00 7.12
CA THR A 166 -0.02 -15.55 7.26
C THR A 166 -0.57 -14.93 5.97
N PRO A 167 -1.18 -13.74 6.01
CA PRO A 167 -1.70 -13.12 4.80
C PRO A 167 -0.62 -12.98 3.71
N VAL A 168 -0.93 -13.44 2.50
CA VAL A 168 -0.08 -13.20 1.32
C VAL A 168 -0.43 -11.83 0.76
N TYR A 169 0.56 -10.96 0.61
CA TYR A 169 0.36 -9.57 0.22
C TYR A 169 1.52 -9.08 -0.64
N GLN A 170 1.37 -7.91 -1.27
CA GLN A 170 2.45 -7.26 -2.01
C GLN A 170 3.06 -6.13 -1.18
N PRO A 171 4.34 -6.21 -0.79
CA PRO A 171 5.04 -5.10 -0.18
C PRO A 171 5.12 -3.87 -1.11
N LEU A 172 4.89 -2.69 -0.54
CA LEU A 172 5.10 -1.39 -1.20
C LEU A 172 6.53 -1.26 -1.74
N LEU A 173 7.50 -1.82 -1.00
CA LEU A 173 8.92 -1.85 -1.37
C LEU A 173 9.15 -2.44 -2.77
N TRP A 174 8.40 -3.49 -3.17
CA TRP A 174 8.60 -4.17 -4.45
C TRP A 174 8.09 -3.36 -5.65
N ALA A 175 7.26 -2.33 -5.42
CA ALA A 175 6.80 -1.43 -6.46
C ALA A 175 7.90 -0.45 -6.93
N LEU A 176 8.90 -0.21 -6.09
CA LEU A 176 9.94 0.78 -6.34
C LEU A 176 10.97 0.26 -7.34
N GLU A 177 11.19 1.01 -8.42
CA GLU A 177 12.11 0.67 -9.50
C GLU A 177 13.53 0.32 -9.02
N PRO A 178 14.14 1.06 -8.07
CA PRO A 178 15.50 0.77 -7.59
C PRO A 178 15.60 -0.56 -6.82
N VAL A 179 14.48 -1.10 -6.34
CA VAL A 179 14.44 -2.33 -5.56
C VAL A 179 14.40 -3.52 -6.53
N THR A 180 15.55 -4.13 -6.73
CA THR A 180 15.70 -5.34 -7.57
C THR A 180 15.95 -6.59 -6.74
N VAL A 181 16.31 -6.45 -5.46
CA VAL A 181 16.66 -7.54 -4.54
C VAL A 181 15.68 -7.57 -3.38
N CYS A 182 15.25 -8.77 -2.98
CA CYS A 182 14.55 -8.99 -1.73
C CYS A 182 15.55 -8.89 -0.56
N PRO A 183 15.36 -7.97 0.41
CA PRO A 183 16.28 -7.84 1.54
C PRO A 183 16.19 -8.99 2.55
N TYR A 184 15.10 -9.78 2.51
CA TYR A 184 14.87 -10.92 3.41
C TYR A 184 15.55 -12.19 2.90
N HIS A 185 15.19 -12.64 1.70
CA HIS A 185 15.75 -13.85 1.10
C HIS A 185 17.03 -13.60 0.29
N GLN A 186 17.53 -12.36 0.29
CA GLN A 186 18.77 -11.93 -0.37
C GLN A 186 18.93 -12.52 -1.77
N ARG A 187 17.96 -12.24 -2.62
CA ARG A 187 17.91 -12.70 -4.01
C ARG A 187 17.22 -11.68 -4.88
N TYR A 188 17.51 -11.71 -6.18
CA TYR A 188 16.80 -10.88 -7.13
C TYR A 188 15.30 -11.22 -7.14
N LEU A 189 14.47 -10.17 -7.18
CA LEU A 189 13.03 -10.31 -7.32
C LEU A 189 12.71 -10.90 -8.70
N GLN A 190 11.72 -11.77 -8.73
CA GLN A 190 11.17 -12.34 -9.94
C GLN A 190 10.25 -11.34 -10.64
N ILE A 191 10.20 -11.46 -11.97
CA ILE A 191 9.36 -10.64 -12.86
C ILE A 191 8.51 -11.53 -13.76
N TYR A 192 8.92 -12.79 -13.96
CA TYR A 192 8.27 -13.74 -14.86
C TYR A 192 7.75 -14.94 -14.09
N CYS A 193 6.54 -15.38 -14.42
CA CYS A 193 5.98 -16.64 -13.94
C CYS A 193 6.81 -17.83 -14.45
N LEU A 194 7.14 -18.79 -13.58
CA LEU A 194 7.94 -19.95 -13.96
C LEU A 194 7.18 -20.99 -14.80
N CYS A 195 5.86 -20.89 -14.94
CA CYS A 195 5.07 -21.81 -15.76
C CYS A 195 5.11 -21.45 -17.25
N TYR A 196 4.90 -20.18 -17.58
CA TYR A 196 4.73 -19.72 -18.97
C TYR A 196 5.53 -18.46 -19.32
N GLY A 197 6.29 -17.89 -18.38
CA GLY A 197 7.12 -16.70 -18.63
C GLY A 197 6.36 -15.38 -18.69
N HIS A 198 5.07 -15.33 -18.30
CA HIS A 198 4.31 -14.08 -18.29
C HIS A 198 4.76 -13.13 -17.17
N THR A 199 4.86 -11.85 -17.50
CA THR A 199 5.00 -10.80 -16.50
C THR A 199 3.69 -10.55 -15.77
N GLN A 200 3.77 -9.92 -14.60
CA GLN A 200 2.60 -9.64 -13.79
C GLN A 200 2.25 -8.15 -13.85
N PRO A 201 1.02 -7.77 -14.22
CA PRO A 201 0.58 -6.37 -14.06
C PRO A 201 0.65 -5.96 -12.60
N PHE A 202 0.94 -4.69 -12.34
CA PHE A 202 1.10 -4.16 -10.97
C PHE A 202 -0.20 -4.30 -10.15
N PHE A 203 -1.34 -3.97 -10.74
CA PHE A 203 -2.64 -4.13 -10.08
C PHE A 203 -3.51 -5.16 -10.81
N GLN A 204 -3.92 -6.18 -10.07
CA GLN A 204 -4.65 -7.35 -10.58
C GLN A 204 -6.01 -7.49 -9.88
N PRO A 205 -7.01 -6.68 -10.23
CA PRO A 205 -8.27 -6.62 -9.48
C PRO A 205 -9.12 -7.91 -9.54
N GLN A 206 -8.80 -8.85 -10.43
CA GLN A 206 -9.51 -10.13 -10.55
C GLN A 206 -8.78 -11.31 -9.89
N LYS A 207 -7.59 -11.12 -9.33
CA LYS A 207 -6.74 -12.22 -8.87
C LYS A 207 -6.24 -11.99 -7.44
N LEU A 208 -6.02 -13.09 -6.73
CA LEU A 208 -5.46 -13.08 -5.39
C LEU A 208 -3.95 -12.83 -5.41
N ASN A 209 -3.44 -12.22 -4.34
CA ASN A 209 -2.01 -12.01 -4.18
C ASN A 209 -1.24 -13.34 -4.22
N GLY A 210 -0.10 -13.33 -4.93
CA GLY A 210 0.78 -14.48 -5.05
C GLY A 210 0.40 -15.48 -6.16
N TYR A 211 -0.62 -15.23 -6.95
CA TYR A 211 -0.98 -16.07 -8.10
C TYR A 211 -0.74 -15.35 -9.42
N CYS A 212 -0.40 -16.11 -10.45
CA CYS A 212 -0.20 -15.59 -11.80
C CYS A 212 -1.54 -15.14 -12.41
N HIS A 213 -1.58 -13.95 -13.02
CA HIS A 213 -2.79 -13.44 -13.67
C HIS A 213 -3.27 -14.29 -14.85
N GLU A 214 -2.34 -14.88 -15.59
CA GLU A 214 -2.64 -15.61 -16.82
C GLU A 214 -2.96 -17.09 -16.56
N CYS A 215 -2.16 -17.76 -15.75
CA CYS A 215 -2.25 -19.23 -15.60
C CYS A 215 -2.67 -19.71 -14.21
N ASP A 216 -2.96 -18.81 -13.28
CA ASP A 216 -3.36 -19.12 -11.90
C ASP A 216 -2.34 -19.98 -11.12
N ALA A 217 -1.12 -20.12 -11.62
CA ALA A 217 -0.06 -20.81 -10.90
C ALA A 217 0.42 -19.98 -9.70
N TRP A 218 0.76 -20.68 -8.61
CA TRP A 218 1.39 -20.08 -7.45
C TRP A 218 2.78 -19.51 -7.78
N LEU A 219 2.98 -18.22 -7.48
CA LEU A 219 4.22 -17.49 -7.74
C LEU A 219 5.28 -17.67 -6.63
N GLY A 220 4.94 -18.33 -5.52
CA GLY A 220 5.91 -18.67 -4.48
C GLY A 220 6.76 -19.91 -4.77
N ARG A 221 6.54 -20.60 -5.90
CA ARG A 221 7.44 -21.68 -6.32
C ARG A 221 8.82 -21.10 -6.63
N ASN A 222 9.82 -21.52 -5.89
CA ASN A 222 11.21 -21.16 -6.15
C ASN A 222 11.88 -22.27 -6.98
N LEU A 223 12.51 -21.89 -8.09
CA LEU A 223 13.52 -22.72 -8.74
C LEU A 223 14.85 -22.01 -8.53
N ASP A 224 15.81 -22.68 -7.90
CA ASP A 224 17.19 -22.18 -7.80
C ASP A 224 17.86 -22.32 -9.18
N LEU A 225 17.43 -21.47 -10.12
CA LEU A 225 18.03 -21.43 -11.44
C LEU A 225 19.47 -20.88 -11.30
N PRO A 226 20.46 -21.50 -11.96
CA PRO A 226 21.86 -21.06 -11.93
C PRO A 226 22.08 -19.60 -12.34
N SER A 227 21.15 -19.00 -13.09
CA SER A 227 21.17 -17.57 -13.47
C SER A 227 20.76 -16.62 -12.34
N HIS A 228 19.98 -17.11 -11.35
CA HIS A 228 19.57 -16.37 -10.15
C HIS A 228 20.54 -16.55 -8.97
N SER A 229 21.54 -17.44 -9.07
CA SER A 229 22.61 -17.64 -8.09
C SER A 229 23.64 -16.49 -8.03
N ARG A 230 23.43 -15.41 -8.80
CA ARG A 230 24.20 -14.17 -8.75
C ARG A 230 23.90 -13.31 -7.50
N SER A 231 23.56 -13.94 -6.38
CA SER A 231 23.36 -13.29 -5.07
C SER A 231 24.68 -12.92 -4.39
N LYS A 232 25.72 -12.60 -5.18
CA LYS A 232 27.07 -12.30 -4.68
C LYS A 232 27.75 -11.26 -5.57
N GLY A 233 28.59 -10.44 -4.94
CA GLY A 233 29.48 -9.49 -5.60
C GLY A 233 28.97 -8.06 -5.56
N ARG A 234 29.88 -7.11 -5.86
CA ARG A 234 29.69 -5.66 -5.65
C ARG A 234 28.38 -5.07 -6.19
N LYS A 235 27.86 -5.60 -7.31
CA LYS A 235 26.57 -5.16 -7.85
C LYS A 235 25.42 -5.59 -6.92
N PHE A 236 25.40 -6.87 -6.55
CA PHE A 236 24.38 -7.42 -5.67
C PHE A 236 24.41 -6.74 -4.29
N ASP A 237 25.59 -6.54 -3.71
CA ASP A 237 25.74 -5.89 -2.39
C ASP A 237 25.15 -4.47 -2.40
N ARG A 238 25.38 -3.72 -3.48
CA ARG A 238 24.80 -2.39 -3.67
C ARG A 238 23.29 -2.44 -3.87
N ASP A 239 22.79 -3.38 -4.70
CA ASP A 239 21.35 -3.54 -4.95
C ASP A 239 20.61 -3.95 -3.66
N LEU A 240 21.22 -4.83 -2.84
CA LEU A 240 20.74 -5.24 -1.53
C LEU A 240 20.73 -4.06 -0.56
N TRP A 241 21.80 -3.28 -0.50
CA TRP A 241 21.85 -2.07 0.32
C TRP A 241 20.75 -1.08 -0.07
N ILE A 242 20.50 -0.87 -1.37
CA ILE A 242 19.40 0.00 -1.86
C ILE A 242 18.03 -0.51 -1.36
N ALA A 243 17.79 -1.82 -1.44
CA ALA A 243 16.55 -2.43 -0.97
C ALA A 243 16.36 -2.25 0.56
N GLN A 244 17.42 -2.47 1.34
CA GLN A 244 17.43 -2.26 2.79
C GLN A 244 17.23 -0.78 3.15
N ALA A 245 17.92 0.11 2.46
CA ALA A 245 17.82 1.56 2.62
C ALA A 245 16.38 2.06 2.41
N LEU A 246 15.74 1.67 1.32
CA LEU A 246 14.35 2.02 1.05
C LEU A 246 13.38 1.33 2.02
N GLY A 247 13.66 0.09 2.42
CA GLY A 247 12.91 -0.60 3.47
C GLY A 247 12.95 0.16 4.80
N ASN A 248 14.10 0.67 5.20
CA ASN A 248 14.26 1.46 6.43
C ASN A 248 13.49 2.78 6.35
N LEU A 249 13.46 3.45 5.19
CA LEU A 249 12.64 4.64 4.98
C LEU A 249 11.15 4.35 5.12
N LEU A 250 10.66 3.26 4.50
CA LEU A 250 9.27 2.83 4.63
C LEU A 250 8.93 2.49 6.09
N ALA A 251 9.80 1.77 6.77
CA ALA A 251 9.63 1.42 8.19
C ALA A 251 9.56 2.65 9.10
N ALA A 252 10.40 3.66 8.85
CA ALA A 252 10.44 4.90 9.62
C ALA A 252 9.31 5.89 9.27
N THR A 253 8.56 5.64 8.18
CA THR A 253 7.57 6.60 7.65
C THR A 253 6.51 7.04 8.66
N PRO A 254 5.88 6.15 9.45
CA PRO A 254 4.89 6.58 10.45
C PRO A 254 5.47 7.58 11.47
N SER A 255 6.68 7.33 11.95
CA SER A 255 7.37 8.20 12.93
C SER A 255 7.81 9.54 12.32
N LEU A 256 8.27 9.53 11.07
CA LEU A 256 8.69 10.74 10.36
C LEU A 256 7.49 11.64 10.02
N HIS A 257 6.35 11.05 9.61
CA HIS A 257 5.17 11.82 9.21
C HIS A 257 4.49 12.57 10.38
N THR A 258 4.58 12.03 11.60
CA THR A 258 4.05 12.68 12.81
C THR A 258 4.93 13.81 13.35
N ASN A 259 6.11 14.03 12.78
CA ASN A 259 7.03 15.06 13.26
C ASN A 259 6.55 16.48 12.85
N PRO A 260 6.15 17.35 13.81
CA PRO A 260 5.59 18.66 13.51
C PRO A 260 6.58 19.62 12.82
N LEU A 261 7.90 19.39 12.93
CA LEU A 261 8.92 20.19 12.24
C LEU A 261 8.82 20.11 10.71
N ILE A 262 8.22 19.03 10.17
CA ILE A 262 8.08 18.79 8.72
C ILE A 262 6.87 19.54 8.12
N ARG A 263 5.94 20.03 8.96
CA ARG A 263 4.68 20.63 8.49
C ARG A 263 4.78 22.11 8.15
N GLU A 264 5.85 22.80 8.55
CA GLU A 264 5.93 24.27 8.51
C GLU A 264 7.17 24.85 7.80
N THR A 265 7.90 24.11 6.96
CA THR A 265 8.97 24.75 6.18
C THR A 265 8.44 25.48 4.94
N LYS A 266 8.43 26.81 5.04
CA LYS A 266 8.13 27.75 3.94
C LYS A 266 8.93 27.37 2.70
N VAL A 267 8.22 27.13 1.61
CA VAL A 267 8.77 26.83 0.28
C VAL A 267 9.60 28.01 -0.21
N THR A 268 10.92 27.87 -0.23
CA THR A 268 11.80 28.76 -1.00
C THR A 268 12.01 28.17 -2.40
N PRO A 269 11.84 28.94 -3.50
CA PRO A 269 11.97 28.37 -4.83
C PRO A 269 13.43 28.39 -5.34
N LYS A 270 13.72 27.42 -6.23
CA LYS A 270 14.88 27.33 -7.17
C LYS A 270 16.12 26.53 -6.74
N ARG A 271 15.96 25.28 -6.31
CA ARG A 271 16.98 24.23 -6.58
C ARG A 271 16.32 23.01 -7.21
N THR A 272 16.97 22.41 -8.20
CA THR A 272 16.56 21.13 -8.76
C THR A 272 16.68 20.07 -7.66
N LEU A 273 15.55 19.48 -7.26
CA LEU A 273 15.54 18.46 -6.22
C LEU A 273 16.30 17.22 -6.70
N PRO A 274 17.18 16.62 -5.87
CA PRO A 274 17.83 15.37 -6.24
C PRO A 274 16.78 14.27 -6.39
N THR A 275 16.95 13.40 -7.38
CA THR A 275 16.10 12.20 -7.48
C THR A 275 16.36 11.27 -6.31
N LEU A 276 15.37 10.46 -5.94
CA LEU A 276 15.53 9.42 -4.91
C LEU A 276 16.78 8.56 -5.15
N TYR A 277 17.04 8.18 -6.40
CA TYR A 277 18.25 7.42 -6.75
C TYR A 277 19.56 8.18 -6.48
N LYS A 278 19.63 9.48 -6.83
CA LYS A 278 20.80 10.32 -6.54
C LYS A 278 21.02 10.47 -5.03
N PHE A 279 19.93 10.64 -4.27
CA PHE A 279 19.96 10.70 -2.81
C PHE A 279 20.49 9.41 -2.19
N LEU A 280 19.97 8.24 -2.59
CA LEU A 280 20.43 6.94 -2.10
C LEU A 280 21.90 6.71 -2.44
N ARG A 281 22.33 7.07 -3.65
CA ARG A 281 23.74 6.98 -4.05
C ARG A 281 24.65 7.88 -3.20
N TRP A 282 24.17 9.05 -2.80
CA TRP A 282 24.90 9.95 -1.91
C TRP A 282 25.03 9.33 -0.50
N CYS A 283 23.93 8.83 0.07
CA CYS A 283 23.94 8.13 1.36
C CYS A 283 24.90 6.93 1.36
N TYR A 284 24.86 6.10 0.31
CA TYR A 284 25.74 4.93 0.15
C TYR A 284 27.22 5.31 0.17
N LYS A 285 27.60 6.38 -0.52
CA LYS A 285 29.01 6.84 -0.58
C LYS A 285 29.52 7.35 0.76
N LEU A 286 28.65 7.96 1.56
CA LEU A 286 28.99 8.52 2.86
C LEU A 286 28.79 7.52 4.02
N SER A 287 28.36 6.29 3.72
CA SER A 287 28.01 5.28 4.73
C SER A 287 26.95 5.78 5.73
N LEU A 288 26.03 6.63 5.26
CA LEU A 288 24.91 7.16 6.06
C LEU A 288 23.70 6.26 5.90
N SER A 289 22.91 6.12 6.96
CA SER A 289 21.55 5.62 6.81
C SER A 289 20.70 6.65 6.03
N PRO A 290 19.73 6.22 5.21
CA PRO A 290 18.87 7.16 4.50
C PRO A 290 18.05 8.05 5.43
N VAL A 291 17.72 7.59 6.64
CA VAL A 291 16.98 8.40 7.63
C VAL A 291 17.87 9.54 8.13
N GLU A 292 19.14 9.27 8.46
CA GLU A 292 20.12 10.33 8.78
C GLU A 292 20.35 11.26 7.59
N GLY A 293 20.43 10.71 6.38
CA GLY A 293 20.59 11.49 5.17
C GLY A 293 19.44 12.48 4.91
N LEU A 294 18.19 12.07 5.20
CA LEU A 294 17.03 12.97 5.13
C LEU A 294 17.13 14.11 6.17
N ASN A 295 17.56 13.80 7.39
CA ASN A 295 17.78 14.79 8.43
C ASN A 295 18.88 15.80 8.06
N LEU A 296 19.98 15.35 7.44
CA LEU A 296 21.12 16.19 7.06
C LEU A 296 20.83 17.17 5.92
N LEU A 297 19.91 16.84 5.01
CA LEU A 297 19.58 17.71 3.88
C LEU A 297 18.68 18.90 4.26
N GLU A 298 18.45 19.14 5.55
CA GLU A 298 17.44 20.09 6.05
C GLU A 298 16.10 19.87 5.32
N ILE A 299 15.77 18.59 5.07
CA ILE A 299 14.48 18.11 4.56
C ILE A 299 13.59 17.82 5.77
N GLN A 300 13.56 18.77 6.69
CA GLN A 300 12.48 18.98 7.65
C GLN A 300 11.74 20.21 7.15
#